data_AF-A0A2W2CTH1-F1
#
_entry.id   AF-A0A2W2CTH1-F1
#
_cell.length_a   1.000
_cell.length_b   1.000
_cell.length_c   1.000
_cell.angle_alpha   90.00
_cell.angle_beta   90.00
_cell.angle_gamma   90.00
#
_symmetry.space_group_name_H-M   'P 1'
#
loop_
_entity.id
_entity.type
_entity.pdbx_description
1 polymer ?
#
loop_
_entity_poly.entity_id
_entity_poly.type
_entity_poly.pdbx_seq_one_letter_code
_entity_poly.pdbx_strand_id
1 'polypeptide(L)'
;PAPTRRNRITSVWVLLAGVAPELDEWANYFAIGAGKRAAAEAGIPRVVTAREADDLLRAAEEFVSVVEAALGLAHQPAIDGLVA
;
A
#
# COMPACT_ATOMS: atom_id res chain seq x y z
N PRO A 1 -20.94 -23.68 19.10
CA PRO A 1 -19.52 -23.31 18.88
C PRO A 1 -19.39 -21.81 18.59
N ALA A 2 -18.83 -21.04 19.52
CA ALA A 2 -18.64 -19.59 19.35
C ALA A 2 -17.43 -19.32 18.45
N PRO A 3 -17.49 -18.39 17.48
CA PRO A 3 -16.33 -18.03 16.68
C PRO A 3 -15.32 -17.33 17.58
N THR A 4 -14.16 -17.96 17.73
CA THR A 4 -12.98 -17.40 18.39
C THR A 4 -12.68 -16.04 17.79
N ARG A 5 -12.71 -14.99 18.62
CA ARG A 5 -12.33 -13.62 18.26
C ARG A 5 -10.85 -13.64 17.87
N ARG A 6 -10.59 -13.94 16.60
CA ARG A 6 -9.26 -13.92 15.99
C ARG A 6 -8.70 -12.54 16.31
N ASN A 7 -7.66 -12.48 17.14
CA ASN A 7 -6.95 -11.26 17.46
C ASN A 7 -6.56 -10.63 16.13
N ARG A 8 -7.37 -9.67 15.64
CA ARG A 8 -7.13 -9.04 14.35
C ARG A 8 -5.87 -8.25 14.57
N ILE A 9 -4.75 -8.78 14.08
CA ILE A 9 -3.49 -8.06 14.02
C ILE A 9 -3.84 -6.69 13.44
N THR A 10 -3.58 -5.63 14.20
CA THR A 10 -3.84 -4.27 13.76
C THR A 10 -3.03 -4.05 12.49
N SER A 11 -3.72 -3.70 11.41
CA SER A 11 -3.07 -3.41 10.12
C SER A 11 -2.03 -2.32 10.31
N VAL A 12 -0.88 -2.45 9.66
CA VAL A 12 0.17 -1.42 9.67
C VAL A 12 -0.38 -0.05 9.25
N TRP A 13 -1.34 -0.03 8.33
CA TRP A 13 -2.02 1.19 7.89
C TRP A 13 -2.86 1.84 8.99
N VAL A 14 -3.51 1.04 9.85
CA VAL A 14 -4.25 1.56 11.01
C VAL A 14 -3.29 2.16 12.04
N LEU A 15 -2.10 1.56 12.20
CA LEU A 15 -1.07 2.12 13.09
C LEU A 15 -0.49 3.41 12.51
N LEU A 16 -0.23 3.45 11.20
CA LEU A 16 0.34 4.61 10.51
C LEU A 16 -0.51 5.86 10.71
N ALA A 17 -1.83 5.75 10.50
CA ALA A 17 -2.77 6.84 10.74
C ALA A 17 -2.72 7.40 12.18
N GLY A 18 -2.38 6.55 13.16
CA GLY A 18 -2.24 6.95 14.56
C GLY A 18 -0.92 7.63 14.90
N VAL A 19 0.19 7.23 14.25
CA VAL A 19 1.54 7.75 14.56
C VAL A 19 2.01 8.86 13.62
N ALA A 20 1.46 8.92 12.41
CA ALA A 20 1.75 9.94 11.40
C ALA A 20 0.41 10.36 10.72
N PRO A 21 -0.41 11.19 11.38
CA PRO A 21 -1.71 11.62 10.85
C PRO A 21 -1.63 12.33 9.49
N GLU A 22 -0.49 12.95 9.17
CA GLU A 22 -0.20 13.53 7.86
C GLU A 22 -0.17 12.49 6.72
N LEU A 23 -0.08 11.20 7.05
CA LEU A 23 -0.13 10.09 6.10
C LEU A 23 -1.47 9.33 6.14
N ASP A 24 -2.51 9.84 6.83
CA ASP A 24 -3.79 9.14 7.00
C ASP A 24 -4.51 8.87 5.67
N GLU A 25 -4.44 9.81 4.73
CA GLU A 25 -5.01 9.63 3.39
C GLU A 25 -4.38 8.44 2.66
N TRP A 26 -3.06 8.37 2.69
CA TRP A 26 -2.30 7.24 2.15
C TRP A 26 -2.59 5.93 2.89
N ALA A 27 -2.65 5.97 4.21
CA ALA A 27 -2.98 4.80 5.02
C ALA A 27 -4.36 4.23 4.67
N ASN A 28 -5.38 5.08 4.53
CA ASN A 28 -6.71 4.67 4.12
C ASN A 28 -6.73 4.12 2.69
N TYR A 29 -6.05 4.79 1.75
CA TYR A 29 -5.93 4.33 0.36
C TYR A 29 -5.40 2.89 0.27
N PHE A 30 -4.26 2.59 0.92
CA PHE A 30 -3.68 1.25 0.88
C PHE A 30 -4.47 0.22 1.70
N ALA A 31 -5.14 0.64 2.78
CA ALA A 31 -6.00 -0.24 3.56
C ALA A 31 -7.20 -0.75 2.73
N ILE A 32 -7.82 0.12 1.94
CA ILE A 32 -8.93 -0.25 1.04
C ILE A 32 -8.47 -1.26 -0.02
N GLY A 33 -7.28 -1.05 -0.61
CA GLY A 33 -6.71 -1.94 -1.63
C GLY A 33 -6.16 -3.27 -1.09
N ALA A 34 -5.90 -3.38 0.22
CA ALA A 34 -5.18 -4.52 0.79
C ALA A 34 -5.87 -5.88 0.58
N GLY A 35 -7.20 -5.94 0.66
CA GLY A 35 -7.95 -7.18 0.44
C GLY A 35 -7.87 -7.66 -1.01
N LYS A 36 -7.93 -6.73 -1.96
CA LYS A 36 -7.84 -7.00 -3.40
C LYS A 36 -6.44 -7.49 -3.78
N ARG A 37 -5.39 -6.87 -3.22
CA ARG A 37 -4.01 -7.30 -3.37
C ARG A 37 -3.77 -8.69 -2.78
N ALA A 38 -4.27 -8.97 -1.57
CA ALA A 38 -4.14 -10.30 -0.96
C ALA A 38 -4.79 -11.41 -1.80
N ALA A 39 -5.95 -11.12 -2.42
CA ALA A 39 -6.59 -12.05 -3.34
C ALA A 39 -5.79 -12.25 -4.65
N ALA A 40 -5.15 -11.20 -5.16
CA ALA A 40 -4.24 -11.29 -6.30
C ALA A 40 -2.97 -12.11 -5.97
N GLU A 41 -2.36 -11.88 -4.80
CA GLU A 41 -1.20 -12.64 -4.28
C GLU A 41 -1.53 -14.13 -4.09
N ALA A 42 -2.78 -14.46 -3.74
CA ALA A 42 -3.27 -15.83 -3.65
C ALA A 42 -3.53 -16.49 -5.02
N GLY A 43 -3.26 -15.79 -6.13
CA GLY A 43 -3.41 -16.31 -7.49
C GLY A 43 -4.85 -16.35 -8.00
N ILE A 44 -5.77 -15.61 -7.38
CA ILE A 44 -7.16 -15.57 -7.84
C ILE A 44 -7.20 -14.75 -9.16
N PRO A 45 -7.59 -15.36 -10.29
CA PRO A 45 -7.53 -14.70 -11.58
C PRO A 45 -8.56 -13.57 -11.68
N ARG A 46 -8.23 -12.52 -12.44
CA ARG A 46 -9.13 -11.39 -12.78
C ARG A 46 -9.62 -10.56 -11.59
N VAL A 47 -8.98 -10.66 -10.42
CA VAL A 47 -9.31 -9.81 -9.26
C VAL A 47 -8.79 -8.39 -9.44
N VAL A 48 -7.72 -8.19 -10.22
CA VAL A 48 -7.10 -6.89 -10.53
C VAL A 48 -6.92 -6.80 -12.05
N THR A 49 -7.21 -5.64 -12.62
CA THR A 49 -6.91 -5.31 -14.01
C THR A 49 -5.50 -4.73 -14.14
N ALA A 50 -4.89 -4.79 -15.33
CA ALA A 50 -3.57 -4.18 -15.56
C ALA A 50 -3.54 -2.69 -15.17
N ARG A 51 -4.59 -1.94 -15.55
CA ARG A 51 -4.69 -0.52 -15.21
C ARG A 51 -4.72 -0.26 -13.70
N GLU A 52 -5.46 -1.07 -12.95
CA GLU A 52 -5.53 -0.95 -11.49
C GLU A 52 -4.20 -1.31 -10.83
N ALA A 53 -3.44 -2.24 -11.40
CA ALA A 53 -2.09 -2.55 -10.94
C ALA A 53 -1.13 -1.37 -11.22
N ASP A 54 -1.18 -0.79 -12.42
CA ASP A 54 -0.36 0.38 -12.78
C ASP A 54 -0.70 1.60 -11.91
N ASP A 55 -1.97 1.82 -11.60
CA ASP A 55 -2.42 2.90 -10.73
C ASP A 55 -1.97 2.68 -9.28
N LEU A 56 -2.01 1.44 -8.79
CA LEU A 56 -1.48 1.09 -7.47
C LEU A 56 0.05 1.28 -7.39
N LEU A 57 0.77 0.90 -8.45
CA LEU A 57 2.22 1.08 -8.51
C LEU A 57 2.60 2.56 -8.45
N ARG A 58 1.95 3.40 -9.28
CA ARG A 58 2.17 4.85 -9.26
C ARG A 58 1.86 5.47 -7.89
N ALA A 59 0.76 5.06 -7.27
CA ALA A 59 0.40 5.50 -5.93
C ALA A 59 1.45 5.08 -4.88
N ALA A 60 2.01 3.87 -5.00
CA ALA A 60 3.07 3.41 -4.11
C ALA A 60 4.36 4.21 -4.27
N GLU A 61 4.75 4.54 -5.51
CA GLU A 61 5.91 5.39 -5.79
C GLU A 61 5.75 6.79 -5.20
N GLU A 62 4.58 7.41 -5.40
CA GLU A 62 4.28 8.72 -4.83
C GLU A 62 4.29 8.69 -3.30
N PHE A 63 3.72 7.66 -2.69
CA PHE A 63 3.76 7.48 -1.24
C PHE A 63 5.18 7.38 -0.70
N VAL A 64 6.07 6.65 -1.37
CA VAL A 64 7.50 6.56 -0.98
C VAL A 64 8.14 7.94 -1.02
N SER A 65 7.90 8.73 -2.08
CA SER A 65 8.41 10.10 -2.18
C SER A 65 7.92 10.99 -1.02
N VAL A 66 6.65 10.87 -0.63
CA VAL A 66 6.08 11.61 0.51
C VAL A 66 6.74 11.18 1.83
N VAL A 67 6.93 9.89 2.04
CA VAL A 67 7.59 9.35 3.25
C VAL A 67 9.05 9.80 3.33
N GLU A 68 9.78 9.75 2.22
CA GLU A 68 11.17 10.21 2.17
C GLU A 68 11.28 11.70 2.46
N ALA A 69 10.38 12.52 1.91
CA ALA A 69 10.30 13.94 2.22
C ALA A 69 10.00 14.18 3.72
N ALA A 70 9.06 13.43 4.30
CA ALA A 70 8.72 13.52 5.73
C ALA A 70 9.89 13.11 6.64
N LEU A 71 10.73 12.16 6.21
CA LEU A 71 11.92 11.70 6.92
C LEU A 71 13.17 12.56 6.65
N GLY A 72 13.09 13.55 5.76
CA GLY A 72 14.22 14.39 5.36
C GLY A 72 15.27 13.64 4.52
N LEU A 73 14.89 12.55 3.87
CA LEU A 73 15.75 11.77 2.98
C LEU A 73 15.71 12.38 1.57
N ALA A 74 16.85 12.36 0.88
CA ALA A 74 16.89 12.73 -0.53
C ALA A 74 16.20 11.62 -1.35
N HIS A 75 15.05 11.93 -1.94
CA HIS A 75 14.35 11.00 -2.84
C HIS A 75 15.19 10.72 -4.08
N GLN A 76 15.44 9.43 -4.35
CA GLN A 76 16.10 8.98 -5.56
C GLN A 76 15.05 8.31 -6.46
N PRO A 77 14.63 8.94 -7.56
CA PRO A 77 13.61 8.36 -8.42
C PRO A 77 14.11 7.00 -8.95
N ALA A 78 13.20 6.02 -8.98
CA ALA A 78 13.50 4.72 -9.56
C ALA A 78 14.06 4.90 -10.97
N ILE A 79 15.17 4.23 -11.27
CA ILE A 79 15.86 4.37 -12.56
C ILE A 79 14.94 3.79 -13.64
N ASP A 80 14.21 4.65 -14.32
CA ASP A 80 13.44 4.29 -15.50
C ASP A 80 14.42 4.16 -16.68
N GLY A 81 14.99 2.96 -16.89
CA GLY A 81 16.11 2.85 -17.82
C GLY A 81 16.80 1.51 -18.05
N LEU A 82 16.15 0.36 -17.83
CA LEU A 82 16.63 -0.92 -18.40
C LEU A 82 15.56 -1.53 -19.31
N VAL A 83 15.25 -0.75 -20.35
CA VAL A 83 14.72 -1.30 -21.60
C VAL A 83 15.88 -2.04 -22.26
N ALA A 84 15.80 -3.38 -22.33
CA ALA A 84 16.65 -4.23 -23.14
C ALA A 84 15.79 -4.94 -24.19
#